data_AF-A0A959CVC8-F1
#
_entry.id   AF-A0A959CVC8-F1
#
_cell.length_a   1.000
_cell.length_b   1.000
_cell.length_c   1.000
_cell.angle_alpha   90.00
_cell.angle_beta   90.00
_cell.angle_gamma   90.00
#
_symmetry.space_group_name_H-M   'P 1'
#
loop_
_entity.id
_entity.type
_entity.pdbx_description
1 polymer ?
#
loop_
_entity_poly.entity_id
_entity_poly.type
_entity_poly.pdbx_seq_one_letter_code
_entity_poly.pdbx_strand_id
1 'polypeptide(L)'
;TVPDGVAFDAEGNLYVTCYSPSKIFRVSREGAVSLLTYDWDGHTLSNPTNIAFGGPELDQLFTSNLGRWHITKIGLGIKGLPLPSHQKKA
;
A
#
# COMPACT_ATOMS: atom_id res chain seq x y z
N THR A 1 14.19 9.30 2.04
CA THR A 1 12.95 8.60 1.66
C THR A 1 12.23 9.41 0.62
N VAL A 2 11.76 8.78 -0.45
CA VAL A 2 11.00 9.41 -1.54
C VAL A 2 9.58 8.80 -1.54
N PRO A 3 8.59 9.43 -0.90
CA PRO A 3 7.20 8.95 -0.91
C PRO A 3 6.56 9.15 -2.29
N ASP A 4 5.63 8.27 -2.65
CA ASP A 4 4.93 8.30 -3.93
C ASP A 4 3.43 8.01 -3.69
N GLY A 5 2.91 6.86 -4.11
CA GLY A 5 1.50 6.51 -3.94
C GLY A 5 1.07 6.21 -2.51
N VAL A 6 -0.25 6.32 -2.31
CA VAL A 6 -0.91 6.18 -1.01
C VAL A 6 -2.25 5.47 -1.09
N ALA A 7 -2.65 4.81 -0.01
CA ALA A 7 -3.98 4.22 0.15
C ALA A 7 -4.45 4.30 1.61
N PHE A 8 -5.77 4.41 1.81
CA PHE A 8 -6.38 4.35 3.15
C PHE A 8 -6.96 2.98 3.45
N ASP A 9 -6.86 2.55 4.70
CA ASP A 9 -7.71 1.47 5.23
C ASP A 9 -9.05 2.00 5.77
N ALA A 10 -9.95 1.08 6.10
CA ALA A 10 -11.28 1.39 6.62
C ALA A 10 -11.26 2.03 8.02
N GLU A 11 -10.14 1.94 8.74
CA GLU A 11 -9.95 2.57 10.06
C GLU A 11 -9.36 3.99 9.95
N GLY A 12 -8.95 4.40 8.74
CA GLY A 12 -8.41 5.73 8.45
C GLY A 12 -6.89 5.82 8.58
N ASN A 13 -6.17 4.70 8.63
CA ASN A 13 -4.72 4.71 8.53
C ASN A 13 -4.28 4.88 7.07
N LEU A 14 -3.22 5.65 6.85
CA LEU A 14 -2.63 5.91 5.55
C LEU A 14 -1.41 5.02 5.32
N TYR A 15 -1.38 4.33 4.19
CA TYR A 15 -0.26 3.53 3.73
C TYR A 15 0.47 4.31 2.65
N VAL A 16 1.77 4.51 2.81
CA VAL A 16 2.59 5.35 1.93
C VAL A 16 3.72 4.51 1.35
N THR A 17 3.70 4.29 0.03
CA THR A 17 4.84 3.68 -0.67
C THR A 17 5.97 4.68 -0.81
N CYS A 18 7.19 4.18 -0.72
CA CYS A 18 8.38 4.96 -0.94
C CYS A 18 9.21 4.32 -2.05
N TYR A 19 9.28 5.00 -3.20
CA TYR A 19 10.11 4.63 -4.34
C TYR A 19 11.54 4.31 -3.92
N SER A 20 12.12 5.12 -3.02
CA SER A 20 13.42 4.84 -2.41
C SER A 20 13.40 5.14 -0.91
N PRO A 21 13.85 4.22 -0.03
CA PRO A 21 14.54 2.96 -0.32
C PRO A 21 13.60 1.74 -0.27
N SER A 22 12.61 1.61 -1.16
CA SER A 22 11.69 0.46 -1.18
C SER A 22 11.03 0.15 0.17
N LYS A 23 10.36 1.16 0.74
CA LYS A 23 9.67 1.07 2.03
C LYS A 23 8.19 1.31 1.87
N ILE A 24 7.42 0.79 2.81
CA ILE A 24 6.03 1.21 3.02
C ILE A 24 5.92 1.67 4.47
N PHE A 25 5.39 2.87 4.66
CA PHE A 25 5.05 3.39 5.98
C PHE A 25 3.54 3.29 6.20
N ARG A 26 3.14 3.08 7.44
CA ARG A 26 1.78 3.27 7.92
C ARG A 26 1.76 4.50 8.82
N VAL A 27 0.85 5.43 8.51
CA VAL A 27 0.56 6.62 9.32
C VAL A 27 -0.80 6.40 9.97
N SER A 28 -0.87 6.44 11.29
CA SER A 28 -2.14 6.33 12.00
C SER A 28 -3.02 7.55 11.76
N ARG A 29 -4.31 7.44 12.10
CA ARG A 29 -5.26 8.57 12.05
C ARG A 29 -4.78 9.77 12.88
N GLU A 30 -4.04 9.53 13.94
CA GLU A 30 -3.44 10.54 14.84
C GLU A 30 -2.10 11.09 14.31
N GLY A 31 -1.63 10.61 13.16
CA GLY A 31 -0.38 11.04 12.52
C GLY A 31 0.86 10.27 12.96
N ALA A 32 0.72 9.20 13.75
CA ALA A 32 1.87 8.40 14.18
C ALA A 32 2.43 7.58 13.01
N VAL A 33 3.71 7.77 12.68
CA VAL A 33 4.38 7.08 11.57
C VAL A 33 5.08 5.82 12.07
N SER A 34 4.81 4.71 11.41
CA SER A 34 5.43 3.40 11.68
C SER A 34 5.90 2.76 10.36
N LEU A 35 7.02 2.04 10.41
CA LEU A 35 7.49 1.26 9.28
C LEU A 35 6.64 -0.01 9.16
N LEU A 36 5.93 -0.17 8.04
CA LEU A 36 5.18 -1.39 7.77
C LEU A 36 6.10 -2.49 7.23
N THR A 37 6.90 -2.15 6.22
CA THR A 37 7.85 -3.08 5.62
C THR A 37 9.00 -2.34 4.94
N TYR A 38 10.13 -3.03 4.82
CA TYR A 38 11.33 -2.56 4.15
C TYR A 38 11.97 -3.69 3.35
N ASP A 39 12.04 -3.48 2.05
CA ASP A 39 12.70 -4.36 1.09
C ASP A 39 14.11 -3.84 0.80
N TRP A 40 15.04 -4.18 1.69
CA TRP A 40 16.41 -3.63 1.66
C TRP A 40 17.24 -4.16 0.49
N ASP A 41 16.95 -5.37 0.01
CA ASP A 41 17.61 -6.00 -1.13
C ASP A 41 16.99 -5.54 -2.48
N GLY A 42 15.81 -4.93 -2.43
CA GLY A 42 15.11 -4.38 -3.58
C GLY A 42 14.51 -5.42 -4.51
N HIS A 43 14.33 -6.67 -4.10
CA HIS A 43 13.77 -7.73 -4.94
C HIS A 43 12.26 -7.90 -4.78
N THR A 44 11.74 -7.71 -3.56
CA THR A 44 10.35 -8.06 -3.23
C THR A 44 9.37 -6.92 -3.52
N LEU A 45 9.67 -5.69 -3.10
CA LEU A 45 8.92 -4.48 -3.44
C LEU A 45 9.56 -3.76 -4.62
N SER A 46 10.89 -3.73 -4.69
CA SER A 46 11.62 -3.23 -5.87
C SER A 46 11.14 -1.86 -6.37
N ASN A 47 11.30 -0.82 -5.55
CA ASN A 47 10.90 0.55 -5.84
C ASN A 47 9.39 0.69 -6.11
N PRO A 48 8.54 0.52 -5.07
CA PRO A 48 7.10 0.64 -5.21
C PRO A 48 6.70 2.11 -5.48
N THR A 49 5.84 2.31 -6.48
CA THR A 49 5.37 3.64 -6.91
C THR A 49 3.93 3.92 -6.52
N ASN A 50 3.08 2.89 -6.45
CA ASN A 50 1.69 3.06 -6.04
C ASN A 50 1.18 1.85 -5.26
N ILE A 51 0.07 2.04 -4.56
CA ILE A 51 -0.52 1.08 -3.64
C ILE A 51 -2.03 1.12 -3.67
N ALA A 52 -2.68 -0.04 -3.57
CA ALA A 52 -4.14 -0.14 -3.53
C ALA A 52 -4.59 -1.34 -2.70
N PHE A 53 -5.71 -1.18 -1.99
CA PHE A 53 -6.42 -2.31 -1.40
C PHE A 53 -7.28 -3.00 -2.46
N GLY A 54 -7.35 -4.33 -2.40
CA GLY A 54 -8.07 -5.17 -3.34
C GLY A 54 -8.31 -6.58 -2.79
N GLY A 55 -8.60 -7.50 -3.70
CA GLY A 55 -9.01 -8.86 -3.36
C GLY A 55 -10.52 -8.96 -3.09
N PRO A 56 -11.07 -10.19 -3.00
CA PRO A 56 -12.51 -10.40 -2.84
C PRO A 56 -13.11 -9.72 -1.61
N GLU A 57 -12.34 -9.65 -0.52
CA GLU A 57 -12.77 -9.08 0.77
C GLU A 57 -12.19 -7.68 1.03
N LEU A 58 -11.50 -7.09 0.04
CA LEU A 58 -10.81 -5.80 0.14
C LEU A 58 -9.74 -5.78 1.26
N ASP A 59 -9.12 -6.91 1.58
CA ASP A 59 -8.19 -7.09 2.71
C ASP A 59 -6.73 -7.32 2.29
N GLN A 60 -6.44 -7.20 1.00
CA GLN A 60 -5.12 -7.41 0.40
C GLN A 60 -4.58 -6.09 -0.13
N LEU A 61 -3.32 -5.81 0.16
CA LEU A 61 -2.63 -4.63 -0.31
C LEU A 61 -1.75 -5.00 -1.51
N PHE A 62 -1.89 -4.26 -2.61
CA PHE A 62 -1.13 -4.45 -3.84
C PHE A 62 -0.21 -3.28 -4.09
N THR A 63 1.02 -3.52 -4.54
CA THR A 63 1.94 -2.45 -4.97
C THR A 63 2.37 -2.61 -6.41
N SER A 64 2.39 -1.50 -7.15
CA SER A 64 3.06 -1.43 -8.45
C SER A 64 4.53 -1.10 -8.26
N ASN A 65 5.42 -1.82 -8.93
CA ASN A 65 6.86 -1.77 -8.68
C ASN A 65 7.58 -1.30 -9.94
N LEU A 66 8.43 -0.27 -9.84
CA LEU A 66 9.16 0.25 -10.99
C LEU A 66 10.43 -0.54 -11.29
N GLY A 67 11.09 -1.09 -10.25
CA GLY A 67 12.38 -1.72 -10.41
C GLY A 67 12.34 -3.12 -11.03
N ARG A 68 11.15 -3.76 -11.10
CA ARG A 68 10.96 -5.14 -11.58
C ARG A 68 9.58 -5.37 -12.21
N TRP A 69 9.38 -6.55 -12.80
CA TRP A 69 8.21 -6.91 -13.62
C TRP A 69 7.10 -7.62 -12.84
N HIS A 70 6.79 -7.16 -11.64
CA HIS A 70 5.76 -7.80 -10.82
C HIS A 70 4.96 -6.79 -10.00
N ILE A 71 3.77 -7.22 -9.58
CA ILE A 71 2.97 -6.56 -8.55
C ILE A 71 3.18 -7.35 -7.27
N THR A 72 3.44 -6.65 -6.16
CA THR A 72 3.52 -7.32 -4.85
C THR A 72 2.14 -7.37 -4.24
N LYS A 73 1.82 -8.50 -3.61
CA LYS A 73 0.60 -8.69 -2.81
C LYS A 73 1.00 -8.92 -1.35
N ILE A 74 0.39 -8.16 -0.45
CA ILE A 74 0.64 -8.20 1.00
C ILE A 74 -0.70 -8.49 1.69
N GLY A 75 -0.78 -9.61 2.40
CA GLY A 75 -1.94 -9.96 3.21
C GLY A 75 -1.87 -9.28 4.57
N LEU A 76 -2.55 -8.15 4.73
CA LEU A 76 -2.60 -7.43 6.03
C LEU A 76 -3.74 -7.92 6.93
N GLY A 77 -4.79 -8.51 6.35
CA GLY A 77 -6.00 -8.86 7.11
C GLY A 77 -6.80 -7.64 7.59
N ILE A 78 -6.47 -6.45 7.06
CA ILE A 78 -7.14 -5.18 7.35
C ILE A 78 -7.89 -4.75 6.09
N LYS A 79 -9.15 -4.36 6.24
CA LYS A 79 -9.98 -3.91 5.12
C LYS A 79 -9.56 -2.53 4.63
N GLY A 80 -9.44 -2.38 3.32
CA GLY A 80 -9.24 -1.11 2.65
C GLY A 80 -10.45 -0.18 2.74
N LEU A 81 -10.22 1.12 2.54
CA LEU A 81 -11.31 2.08 2.36
C LEU A 81 -12.01 1.83 1.01
N PRO A 82 -13.32 1.58 0.97
CA PRO A 82 -14.05 1.47 -0.29
C PRO A 82 -14.01 2.79 -1.08
N LEU A 83 -13.61 2.71 -2.34
CA LEU A 83 -13.57 3.86 -3.26
C LEU A 83 -14.89 3.98 -4.05
N PRO A 84 -15.20 5.15 -4.63
CA PRO A 84 -16.40 5.32 -5.45
C PRO A 84 -16.52 4.31 -6.60
N SER A 85 -15.40 3.86 -7.16
CA SER A 85 -15.34 2.82 -8.19
C SER A 85 -15.83 1.44 -7.74
N HIS A 86 -15.92 1.19 -6.43
CA HIS A 86 -16.38 -0.06 -5.85
C HIS A 86 -17.89 -0.08 -5.58
N GLN A 87 -18.56 1.07 -5.74
CA GLN A 87 -20.01 1.15 -5.58
C GLN A 87 -20.68 0.44 -6.77
N LYS A 88 -21.65 -0.44 -6.48
CA LYS A 88 -22.52 -0.97 -7.52
C LYS A 88 -23.33 0.20 -8.08
N LYS A 89 -23.32 0.39 -9.41
CA LYS A 89 -24.24 1.33 -10.06
C LYS A 89 -25.67 0.88 -9.70
N ALA A 90 -26.47 1.83 -9.20
CA ALA A 90 -27.89 1.64 -8.95
C ALA A 90 -28.64 1.33 -10.25
#